data_AF-A0A7S1BI48-F1
#
_entry.id   AF-A0A7S1BI48-F1
#
_cell.length_a   1.000
_cell.length_b   1.000
_cell.length_c   1.000
_cell.angle_alpha   90.00
_cell.angle_beta   90.00
_cell.angle_gamma   90.00
#
_symmetry.space_group_name_H-M   'P 1'
#
loop_
_entity.id
_entity.type
_entity.pdbx_description
1 polymer ?
#
loop_
_entity_poly.entity_id
_entity_poly.type
_entity_poly.pdbx_seq_one_letter_code
_entity_poly.pdbx_strand_id
1 'polypeptide(L)'
;TSGGTDHAWSGNCFLTGGSVKGGQILGKYPDISEGSPLNIDRGRIIPSYPWESLWSPIALFLGVGSIHMNVVLPNLLMFLDDQILKFKTVFKSNCTDYEKC
;
A
#
# COMPACT_ATOMS: atom_id res chain seq x y z
N THR A 1 25.01 -14.58 -8.88
CA THR A 1 23.97 -14.49 -7.83
C THR A 1 23.52 -13.04 -7.76
N SER A 2 22.38 -12.69 -8.37
CA SER A 2 21.87 -11.31 -8.31
C SER A 2 21.21 -11.11 -6.94
N GLY A 3 21.93 -10.48 -6.02
CA GLY A 3 21.46 -10.18 -4.66
C GLY A 3 20.41 -9.08 -4.66
N GLY A 4 19.18 -9.37 -5.12
CA GLY A 4 18.08 -8.41 -5.16
C GLY A 4 17.65 -7.83 -3.80
N THR A 5 18.26 -8.27 -2.69
CA THR A 5 18.05 -7.78 -1.33
C THR A 5 18.82 -6.50 -0.97
N ASP A 6 19.83 -6.09 -1.75
CA ASP A 6 20.60 -4.85 -1.47
C ASP A 6 20.07 -3.60 -2.19
N HIS A 7 18.95 -3.73 -2.92
CA HIS A 7 18.25 -2.64 -3.60
C HIS A 7 16.93 -2.40 -2.85
N ALA A 8 16.84 -1.34 -2.05
CA ALA A 8 15.60 -1.01 -1.36
C ALA A 8 14.45 -0.80 -2.37
N TRP A 9 13.32 -1.48 -2.16
CA TRP A 9 12.15 -1.49 -3.06
C TRP A 9 11.11 -0.41 -2.74
N SER A 10 11.54 0.78 -2.32
CA SER A 10 10.58 1.89 -2.27
C SER A 10 10.17 2.25 -3.69
N GLY A 11 8.87 2.32 -3.93
CA GLY A 11 8.29 2.52 -5.25
C GLY A 11 7.02 3.34 -5.18
N ASN A 12 6.71 4.00 -6.29
CA ASN A 12 5.44 4.69 -6.47
C ASN A 12 4.49 3.75 -7.20
N CYS A 13 3.29 3.54 -6.66
CA CYS A 13 2.25 2.74 -7.30
C CYS A 13 1.13 3.65 -7.79
N PHE A 14 0.65 3.40 -9.00
CA PHE A 14 -0.53 4.07 -9.54
C PHE A 14 -1.71 3.11 -9.56
N LEU A 15 -2.85 3.55 -9.01
CA LEU A 15 -4.11 2.84 -9.08
C LEU A 15 -5.11 3.69 -9.85
N THR A 16 -5.73 3.10 -10.86
CA THR A 16 -6.69 3.77 -11.74
C THR A 16 -7.91 2.87 -11.96
N GLY A 17 -9.08 3.47 -12.14
CA GLY A 17 -10.33 2.76 -12.36
C GLY A 17 -11.55 3.60 -12.02
N GLY A 18 -12.72 3.22 -12.54
CA GLY A 18 -13.98 3.96 -12.33
C GLY A 18 -14.39 4.03 -10.86
N SER A 19 -14.12 2.97 -10.09
CA SER A 19 -14.45 2.88 -8.67
C SER A 19 -13.37 3.44 -7.74
N VAL A 20 -12.19 3.76 -8.28
CA VAL A 20 -11.09 4.36 -7.52
C VAL A 20 -11.44 5.82 -7.22
N LYS A 21 -11.18 6.24 -5.98
CA LYS A 21 -11.24 7.65 -5.61
C LYS A 21 -9.98 8.32 -6.16
N GLY A 22 -10.03 8.77 -7.41
CA GLY A 22 -8.90 9.39 -8.09
C GLY A 22 -8.55 10.80 -7.58
N GLY A 23 -7.51 11.40 -8.14
CA GLY A 23 -7.11 12.79 -7.85
C GLY A 23 -6.43 12.99 -6.50
N GLN A 24 -5.90 11.91 -5.91
CA GLN A 24 -5.21 11.95 -4.62
C GLN A 24 -3.85 11.29 -4.71
N ILE A 25 -2.90 11.81 -3.92
CA ILE A 25 -1.64 11.15 -3.60
C ILE A 25 -1.81 10.57 -2.20
N LEU A 26 -1.69 9.25 -2.09
CA LEU A 26 -1.72 8.55 -0.81
C LEU A 26 -0.29 8.32 -0.34
N GLY A 27 0.01 8.80 0.86
CA GLY A 27 1.35 8.81 1.44
C GLY A 27 2.05 10.17 1.29
N LYS A 28 3.36 10.17 1.54
CA LYS A 28 4.20 11.38 1.51
C LYS A 28 5.44 11.12 0.67
N TYR A 29 5.84 12.12 -0.10
CA TYR A 29 7.12 12.08 -0.79
C TYR A 29 8.24 12.00 0.27
N PRO A 30 9.19 11.07 0.15
CA PRO A 30 10.24 10.87 1.15
C PRO A 30 11.22 12.05 1.14
N ASP A 31 11.78 12.34 2.31
CA ASP A 31 12.94 13.24 2.38
C ASP A 31 14.18 12.51 1.84
N ILE A 32 14.65 12.97 0.67
CA ILE A 32 15.79 12.39 -0.05
C ILE A 32 17.13 13.09 0.27
N SER A 33 17.14 14.03 1.22
CA SER A 33 18.38 14.67 1.64
C SER A 33 19.38 13.65 2.21
N GLU A 34 20.66 13.98 2.12
CA GLU A 34 21.72 13.18 2.72
C GLU A 34 21.59 13.20 4.25
N GLY A 35 21.67 12.02 4.89
CA GLY A 35 21.45 11.90 6.34
C GLY A 35 19.98 11.83 6.76
N SER A 36 19.02 11.90 5.82
CA SER A 36 17.62 11.59 6.11
C SER A 36 17.48 10.17 6.68
N PRO A 37 16.65 9.95 7.72
CA PRO A 37 16.43 8.61 8.26
C PRO A 37 15.74 7.66 7.26
N LEU A 38 15.12 8.22 6.21
CA LEU A 38 14.48 7.44 5.15
C LEU A 38 15.45 7.14 3.99
N ASN A 39 16.60 7.81 3.91
CA ASN A 39 17.59 7.62 2.85
C ASN A 39 18.80 6.87 3.42
N ILE A 40 18.86 5.55 3.22
CA ILE A 40 19.94 4.68 3.70
C ILE A 40 21.09 4.56 2.70
N ASP A 41 21.41 5.68 2.04
CA ASP A 41 22.47 5.85 1.03
C ASP A 41 22.20 5.12 -0.30
N ARG A 42 22.90 5.53 -1.37
CA ARG A 42 22.84 4.97 -2.72
C ARG A 42 21.43 4.98 -3.34
N GLY A 43 20.62 5.98 -2.99
CA GLY A 43 19.25 6.12 -3.48
C GLY A 43 18.28 5.07 -2.92
N ARG A 44 18.65 4.37 -1.86
CA ARG A 44 17.78 3.41 -1.18
C ARG A 44 16.90 4.14 -0.19
N ILE A 45 15.61 4.17 -0.52
CA ILE A 45 14.62 4.81 0.33
C ILE A 45 13.86 3.76 1.14
N ILE A 46 13.65 4.01 2.42
CA ILE A 46 12.79 3.20 3.28
C ILE A 46 11.32 3.57 2.98
N PRO A 47 10.46 2.60 2.63
CA PRO A 47 9.03 2.85 2.44
C PRO A 47 8.39 3.34 3.75
N SER A 48 7.57 4.38 3.66
CA SER A 48 6.75 4.86 4.79
C SER A 48 5.49 4.01 5.02
N TYR A 49 5.12 3.19 4.04
CA TYR A 49 3.99 2.28 4.08
C TYR A 49 4.43 0.85 3.72
N PRO A 50 3.87 -0.16 4.39
CA PRO A 50 4.08 -1.55 4.04
C PRO A 50 3.31 -1.93 2.77
N TRP A 51 3.65 -3.08 2.20
CA TRP A 51 2.98 -3.64 1.02
C TRP A 51 1.48 -3.87 1.27
N GLU A 52 1.16 -4.34 2.48
CA GLU A 52 -0.19 -4.60 2.98
C GLU A 52 -1.06 -3.34 2.95
N SER A 53 -0.45 -2.15 3.00
CA SER A 53 -1.17 -0.89 2.94
C SER A 53 -1.90 -0.69 1.62
N LEU A 54 -1.23 -1.00 0.50
CA LEU A 54 -1.84 -0.90 -0.83
C LEU A 54 -2.81 -2.07 -1.08
N TRP A 55 -2.42 -3.28 -0.67
CA TRP A 55 -3.17 -4.48 -1.03
C TRP A 55 -4.37 -4.78 -0.15
N SER A 56 -4.39 -4.33 1.09
CA SER A 56 -5.56 -4.51 1.98
C SER A 56 -6.86 -3.96 1.38
N PRO A 57 -6.93 -2.69 0.94
CA PRO A 57 -8.14 -2.17 0.31
C PRO A 57 -8.44 -2.83 -1.04
N ILE A 58 -7.43 -3.27 -1.80
CA ILE A 58 -7.62 -3.98 -3.08
C ILE A 58 -8.20 -5.37 -2.85
N ALA A 59 -7.71 -6.12 -1.86
CA ALA A 59 -8.24 -7.43 -1.51
C ALA A 59 -9.71 -7.35 -1.09
N LEU A 60 -10.07 -6.35 -0.27
CA LEU A 60 -11.46 -6.07 0.07
C LEU A 60 -12.30 -5.72 -1.16
N PHE A 61 -11.77 -4.90 -2.08
CA PHE A 61 -12.44 -4.57 -3.35
C PHE A 61 -12.70 -5.80 -4.23
N LEU A 62 -11.77 -6.77 -4.23
CA LEU A 62 -11.91 -8.04 -4.94
C LEU A 62 -12.82 -9.05 -4.20
N GLY A 63 -13.47 -8.65 -3.11
CA GLY A 63 -14.43 -9.48 -2.37
C GLY A 63 -13.79 -10.42 -1.34
N VAL A 64 -12.51 -10.24 -0.99
CA VAL A 64 -11.91 -11.02 0.10
C VAL A 64 -12.58 -10.64 1.42
N GLY A 65 -13.23 -11.61 2.07
CA GLY A 65 -13.82 -11.42 3.39
C GLY A 65 -12.75 -11.12 4.45
N SER A 66 -13.10 -10.32 5.45
CA SER A 66 -12.18 -9.87 6.52
C SER A 66 -11.48 -11.03 7.24
N ILE A 67 -12.15 -12.16 7.42
CA ILE A 67 -11.60 -13.36 8.07
C ILE A 67 -10.49 -14.03 7.25
N HIS A 68 -10.44 -13.79 5.94
CA HIS A 68 -9.45 -14.36 5.02
C HIS A 68 -8.28 -13.40 4.74
N MET A 69 -8.31 -12.18 5.28
CA MET A 69 -7.28 -11.18 5.01
C MET A 69 -5.88 -11.66 5.42
N ASN A 70 -5.74 -12.36 6.54
CA ASN A 70 -4.44 -12.89 6.99
C ASN A 70 -3.95 -14.07 6.14
N VAL A 71 -4.81 -14.68 5.32
CA VAL A 71 -4.41 -15.72 4.36
C VAL A 71 -3.77 -15.08 3.14
N VAL A 72 -4.38 -14.01 2.61
CA VAL A 72 -3.90 -13.32 1.41
C VAL A 72 -2.82 -12.26 1.70
N LEU A 73 -2.78 -11.74 2.93
CA LEU A 73 -1.77 -10.80 3.43
C LEU A 73 -1.19 -11.32 4.76
N PRO A 74 -0.25 -12.28 4.72
CA PRO A 74 0.26 -12.95 5.92
C PRO A 74 0.93 -12.03 6.93
N ASN A 75 1.54 -10.91 6.50
CA ASN A 75 2.18 -9.97 7.43
C ASN A 75 1.25 -8.84 7.89
N LEU A 76 -0.05 -8.88 7.59
CA LEU A 76 -0.99 -7.82 7.95
C LEU A 76 -0.99 -7.51 9.45
N LEU A 77 -0.81 -8.54 10.29
CA LEU A 77 -0.75 -8.41 11.74
C LEU A 77 0.54 -7.77 12.28
N MET A 78 1.55 -7.57 11.42
CA MET A 78 2.83 -6.95 11.81
C MET A 78 2.79 -5.42 11.76
N PHE A 79 1.68 -4.84 11.29
CA PHE A 79 1.54 -3.40 11.07
C PHE A 79 0.42 -2.79 11.90
N LEU A 80 0.62 -1.54 12.30
CA LEU A 80 -0.39 -0.76 13.00
C LEU A 80 -1.49 -0.31 12.05
N ASP A 81 -2.66 0.00 12.62
CA ASP A 81 -3.87 0.34 11.85
C ASP A 81 -3.66 1.57 10.94
N ASP A 82 -2.87 2.54 11.39
CA ASP A 82 -2.54 3.78 10.68
C ASP A 82 -1.50 3.59 9.55
N GLN A 83 -0.79 2.46 9.55
CA GLN A 83 0.12 2.05 8.48
C GLN A 83 -0.61 1.34 7.33
N ILE A 84 -1.92 1.05 7.48
CA ILE A 84 -2.72 0.35 6.46
C ILE A 84 -3.78 1.28 5.87
N LEU A 85 -3.73 1.53 4.56
CA LEU A 85 -4.76 2.31 3.88
C LEU A 85 -6.13 1.63 4.00
N LYS A 86 -7.17 2.44 4.18
CA LYS A 86 -8.54 1.96 4.34
C LYS A 86 -9.26 1.89 3.00
N PHE A 87 -10.19 0.96 2.88
CA PHE A 87 -11.05 0.82 1.70
C PHE A 87 -11.68 2.16 1.28
N LYS A 88 -12.32 2.86 2.22
CA LYS A 88 -12.96 4.17 1.99
C LYS A 88 -12.01 5.30 1.57
N THR A 89 -10.71 5.12 1.82
CA THR A 89 -9.69 6.07 1.38
C THR A 89 -9.35 5.84 -0.09
N VAL A 90 -9.32 4.58 -0.53
CA VAL A 90 -8.90 4.19 -1.89
C VAL A 90 -10.06 4.11 -2.89
N PHE A 91 -11.22 3.60 -2.46
CA PHE A 91 -12.39 3.35 -3.30
C PHE A 91 -13.60 4.22 -2.91
N LYS A 92 -14.48 4.47 -3.88
CA LYS A 92 -15.75 5.18 -3.67
C LYS A 92 -16.70 4.33 -2.81
N SER A 93 -17.36 4.97 -1.84
CA SER A 93 -18.13 4.30 -0.76
C SER A 93 -19.42 3.60 -1.19
N ASN A 94 -19.87 3.79 -2.43
CA ASN A 94 -21.05 3.13 -2.98
C ASN A 94 -20.75 1.72 -3.53
N CYS A 95 -19.48 1.32 -3.58
CA CYS A 95 -19.07 -0.06 -3.83
C CYS A 95 -19.16 -0.88 -2.52
N THR A 96 -20.38 -1.11 -2.02
CA THR A 96 -20.63 -2.02 -0.89
C THR A 96 -20.94 -3.45 -1.33
N ASP A 97 -21.29 -3.65 -2.61
CA ASP A 97 -21.46 -4.95 -3.25
C ASP A 97 -20.34 -5.15 -4.29
N TYR A 98 -19.46 -6.12 -4.05
CA TYR A 98 -18.39 -6.53 -4.97
C TYR A 98 -18.91 -7.05 -6.33
N GLU A 99 -20.21 -7.33 -6.45
CA GLU A 99 -20.87 -7.76 -7.70
C GLU A 99 -21.39 -6.59 -8.56
N LYS A 100 -21.36 -5.35 -8.06
CA LYS A 100 -21.95 -4.17 -8.74
C LYS A 100 -20.96 -3.01 -8.93
N CYS A 101 -19.68 -3.31 -8.77
CA CYS A 101 -18.59 -2.57 -9.37
C CYS A 101 -18.17 -3.33 -10.64
#